data_AF-A0A938WZP1-F1
#
_entry.id   AF-A0A938WZP1-F1
#
_cell.length_a   1.000
_cell.length_b   1.000
_cell.length_c   1.000
_cell.angle_alpha   90.00
_cell.angle_beta   90.00
_cell.angle_gamma   90.00
#
_symmetry.space_group_name_H-M   'P 1'
#
loop_
_entity.id
_entity.type
_entity.pdbx_description
1 polymer ?
#
loop_
_entity_poly.entity_id
_entity_poly.type
_entity_poly.pdbx_seq_one_letter_code
_entity_poly.pdbx_strand_id
1 'polypeptide(L)'
;MEAVMVEKGVALDRITATVDAARLRNRISLTDVARTSLWKERLKEHGVVEVTDRSDPYAYIVSAEGMAELVGRLEELEDEIERYETARMVRERDHKGKVWLSGGELADSAMRLIDERMGR
;
A
#
# COMPACT_ATOMS: atom_id res chain seq x y z
N MET A 1 -20.98 -10.99 3.42
CA MET A 1 -19.54 -10.74 3.26
C MET A 1 -19.20 -10.74 1.77
N GLU A 2 -19.88 -9.90 1.00
CA GLU A 2 -19.90 -9.96 -0.48
C GLU A 2 -19.71 -8.57 -1.11
N ALA A 3 -20.13 -7.49 -0.42
CA ALA A 3 -19.96 -6.11 -0.89
C ALA A 3 -18.50 -5.60 -0.91
N VAL A 4 -17.65 -6.01 0.03
CA VAL A 4 -16.25 -5.53 0.16
C VAL A 4 -15.33 -6.04 -0.96
N MET A 5 -15.67 -7.19 -1.55
CA MET A 5 -14.89 -7.78 -2.66
C MET A 5 -15.19 -7.10 -4.00
N VAL A 6 -16.38 -6.50 -4.16
CA VAL A 6 -16.80 -5.85 -5.40
C VAL A 6 -16.10 -4.50 -5.58
N GLU A 7 -15.98 -3.69 -4.52
CA GLU A 7 -15.24 -2.42 -4.56
C GLU A 7 -13.72 -2.61 -4.80
N LYS A 8 -13.12 -3.63 -4.18
CA LYS A 8 -11.69 -3.98 -4.39
C LYS A 8 -11.36 -4.29 -5.85
N GLY A 9 -12.28 -4.94 -6.58
CA GLY A 9 -12.09 -5.25 -8.00
C GLY A 9 -12.08 -4.00 -8.89
N VAL A 10 -13.02 -3.08 -8.65
CA VAL A 10 -13.17 -1.87 -9.49
C VAL A 10 -12.00 -0.90 -9.35
N ALA A 11 -11.46 -0.72 -8.14
CA ALA A 11 -10.32 0.17 -7.93
C ALA A 11 -9.00 -0.42 -8.48
N LEU A 12 -8.79 -1.73 -8.32
CA LEU A 12 -7.62 -2.42 -8.86
C LEU A 12 -7.61 -2.43 -10.39
N ASP A 13 -8.78 -2.62 -11.01
CA ASP A 13 -8.95 -2.55 -12.46
C ASP A 13 -8.66 -1.14 -12.98
N ARG A 14 -9.06 -0.08 -12.25
CA ARG A 14 -8.79 1.32 -12.65
C ARG A 14 -7.33 1.72 -12.52
N ILE A 15 -6.63 1.29 -11.47
CA ILE A 15 -5.21 1.60 -11.29
C ILE A 15 -4.37 0.84 -12.31
N THR A 16 -4.68 -0.44 -12.55
CA THR A 16 -4.04 -1.22 -13.62
C THR A 16 -4.33 -0.60 -14.98
N ALA A 17 -5.57 -0.16 -15.23
CA ALA A 17 -5.93 0.58 -16.44
C ALA A 17 -5.22 1.94 -16.54
N THR A 18 -4.91 2.62 -15.43
CA THR A 18 -4.19 3.90 -15.43
C THR A 18 -2.72 3.68 -15.77
N VAL A 19 -2.07 2.69 -15.16
CA VAL A 19 -0.69 2.29 -15.48
C VAL A 19 -0.58 1.77 -16.92
N ASP A 20 -1.56 0.98 -17.36
CA ASP A 20 -1.61 0.46 -18.73
C ASP A 20 -1.98 1.55 -19.75
N ALA A 21 -2.82 2.53 -19.41
CA ALA A 21 -3.10 3.69 -20.26
C ALA A 21 -1.86 4.58 -20.45
N ALA A 22 -1.04 4.76 -19.40
CA ALA A 22 0.27 5.40 -19.52
C ALA A 22 1.19 4.62 -20.47
N ARG A 23 1.14 3.28 -20.44
CA ARG A 23 1.88 2.40 -21.36
C ARG A 23 1.29 2.36 -22.78
N LEU A 24 -0.01 2.59 -22.97
CA LEU A 24 -0.76 2.40 -24.23
C LEU A 24 -0.99 3.66 -25.07
N ARG A 25 0.01 4.56 -25.16
CA ARG A 25 0.08 5.72 -26.10
C ARG A 25 -0.33 7.09 -25.55
N ASN A 26 -0.53 7.26 -24.24
CA ASN A 26 -0.75 8.60 -23.69
C ASN A 26 0.56 9.35 -23.36
N ARG A 27 1.40 9.55 -24.38
CA ARG A 27 2.69 10.24 -24.27
C ARG A 27 2.66 11.61 -24.92
N ILE A 28 3.36 12.55 -24.31
CA ILE A 28 3.61 13.89 -24.85
C ILE A 28 5.07 14.29 -24.62
N SER A 29 5.68 15.05 -25.53
CA SER A 29 7.03 15.57 -25.30
C SER A 29 7.01 16.74 -24.31
N LEU A 30 8.10 16.94 -23.56
CA LEU A 30 8.28 18.07 -22.66
C LEU A 30 8.10 19.42 -23.40
N THR A 31 8.51 19.47 -24.66
CA THR A 31 8.33 20.64 -25.52
C THR A 31 6.86 20.91 -25.83
N ASP A 32 6.07 19.86 -26.08
CA ASP A 32 4.65 19.97 -26.40
C ASP A 32 3.79 20.30 -25.18
N VAL A 33 4.23 19.92 -23.96
CA VAL A 33 3.60 20.35 -22.70
C VAL A 33 3.63 21.87 -22.56
N ALA A 34 4.74 22.50 -22.92
CA ALA A 34 4.90 23.96 -22.86
C ALA A 34 4.17 24.69 -23.99
N ARG A 35 4.01 24.05 -25.15
CA ARG A 35 3.46 24.66 -26.37
C ARG A 35 1.98 24.41 -26.59
N THR A 36 1.40 23.38 -25.98
CA THR A 36 0.03 22.94 -26.26
C THR A 36 -0.74 22.63 -24.98
N SER A 37 -2.06 22.73 -25.04
CA SER A 37 -2.98 22.30 -23.98
C SER A 37 -3.54 20.89 -24.20
N LEU A 38 -3.12 20.19 -25.26
CA LEU A 38 -3.66 18.88 -25.66
C LEU A 38 -3.53 17.84 -24.53
N TRP A 39 -2.44 17.91 -23.75
CA TRP A 39 -2.24 17.04 -22.60
C TRP A 39 -3.32 17.18 -21.53
N LYS A 40 -3.98 18.34 -21.41
CA LYS A 40 -5.06 18.54 -20.43
C LYS A 40 -6.30 17.74 -20.81
N GLU A 41 -6.61 17.64 -22.10
CA GLU A 41 -7.74 16.84 -22.60
C GLU A 41 -7.44 15.35 -22.41
N ARG A 42 -6.23 14.93 -22.78
CA ARG A 42 -5.77 13.54 -22.55
C ARG A 42 -5.72 13.16 -21.08
N LEU A 43 -5.37 14.11 -20.20
CA LEU A 43 -5.36 13.91 -18.76
C LEU A 43 -6.78 13.72 -18.21
N LYS A 44 -7.77 14.45 -18.73
CA LYS A 44 -9.19 14.27 -18.36
C LYS A 44 -9.73 12.93 -18.82
N GLU A 45 -9.33 12.45 -20.00
CA GLU A 45 -9.82 11.21 -20.57
C GLU A 45 -9.19 9.97 -19.92
N HIS A 46 -7.88 10.02 -19.64
CA HIS A 46 -7.12 8.84 -19.20
C HIS A 46 -6.60 8.92 -17.77
N GLY A 47 -6.76 10.04 -17.06
CA GLY A 47 -6.30 10.22 -15.67
C GLY A 47 -4.78 10.36 -15.50
N VAL A 48 -3.97 9.94 -16.48
CA VAL A 48 -2.51 10.05 -16.46
C VAL A 48 -1.93 10.32 -17.84
N VAL A 49 -0.89 11.14 -17.93
CA VAL A 49 -0.12 11.43 -19.14
C VAL A 49 1.36 11.26 -18.85
N GLU A 50 2.07 10.50 -19.68
CA GLU A 50 3.53 10.39 -19.61
C GLU A 50 4.18 11.54 -20.39
N VAL A 51 5.06 12.29 -19.72
CA VAL A 51 5.89 13.32 -20.31
C VAL A 51 7.25 12.74 -20.62
N THR A 52 7.71 12.93 -21.85
CA THR A 52 9.00 12.42 -22.33
C THR A 52 9.94 13.55 -22.72
N ASP A 53 11.24 13.40 -22.46
CA ASP A 53 12.29 14.24 -23.03
C ASP A 53 13.20 13.34 -23.88
N ARG A 54 13.39 13.68 -25.17
CA ARG A 54 14.19 12.89 -26.11
C ARG A 54 13.87 11.37 -26.11
N SER A 55 12.58 11.04 -25.99
CA SER A 55 12.04 9.66 -25.91
C SER A 55 12.24 8.95 -24.57
N ASP A 56 12.95 9.54 -23.62
CA ASP A 56 13.05 9.03 -22.26
C ASP A 56 11.88 9.53 -21.40
N PRO A 57 11.28 8.69 -20.54
CA PRO A 57 10.30 9.14 -19.56
C PRO A 57 10.92 10.19 -18.65
N TYR A 58 10.34 11.38 -18.63
CA TYR A 58 10.79 12.51 -17.83
C TYR A 58 9.91 12.69 -16.58
N ALA A 59 8.58 12.59 -16.76
CA ALA A 59 7.63 12.73 -15.67
C ALA A 59 6.28 12.07 -16.01
N TYR A 60 5.42 11.91 -15.01
CA TYR A 60 4.01 11.57 -15.19
C TYR A 60 3.15 12.70 -14.62
N ILE A 61 2.17 13.15 -15.38
CA ILE A 61 1.13 14.06 -14.91
C ILE A 61 -0.09 13.20 -14.60
N VAL A 62 -0.59 13.27 -13.38
CA VAL A 62 -1.77 12.52 -12.93
C VAL A 62 -2.86 13.52 -12.54
N SER A 63 -4.12 13.18 -12.78
CA SER A 63 -5.24 13.98 -12.27
C SER A 63 -5.26 13.96 -10.74
N ALA A 64 -5.87 14.98 -10.13
CA ALA A 64 -5.98 15.03 -8.67
C ALA A 64 -6.79 13.83 -8.14
N GLU A 65 -7.86 13.47 -8.86
CA GLU A 65 -8.69 12.31 -8.56
C GLU A 65 -7.90 11.01 -8.68
N GLY A 66 -7.14 10.82 -9.76
CA GLY A 66 -6.31 9.63 -9.95
C GLY A 66 -5.20 9.52 -8.91
N MET A 67 -4.62 10.64 -8.49
CA MET A 67 -3.63 10.66 -7.41
C MET A 67 -4.26 10.31 -6.06
N ALA A 68 -5.46 10.83 -5.76
CA ALA A 68 -6.17 10.49 -4.54
C ALA A 68 -6.55 9.00 -4.49
N GLU A 69 -6.99 8.43 -5.61
CA GLU A 69 -7.25 6.98 -5.73
C GLU A 69 -5.98 6.15 -5.49
N LEU A 70 -4.83 6.56 -6.05
CA LEU A 70 -3.55 5.88 -5.83
C LEU A 70 -3.10 5.94 -4.36
N VAL A 71 -3.23 7.09 -3.71
CA VAL A 71 -2.89 7.24 -2.28
C VAL A 71 -3.79 6.38 -1.41
N GLY A 72 -5.11 6.43 -1.61
CA GLY A 72 -6.04 5.60 -0.84
C GLY A 72 -5.75 4.11 -1.02
N ARG A 73 -5.35 3.69 -2.22
CA ARG A 73 -4.96 2.29 -2.45
C ARG A 73 -3.66 1.90 -1.75
N LEU A 74 -2.67 2.80 -1.70
CA LEU A 74 -1.44 2.57 -0.95
C LEU A 74 -1.75 2.35 0.53
N GLU A 75 -2.57 3.21 1.12
CA GLU A 75 -3.01 3.08 2.52
C GLU A 75 -3.73 1.74 2.77
N GLU A 76 -4.65 1.33 1.88
CA GLU A 76 -5.32 0.02 1.99
C GLU A 76 -4.35 -1.17 1.93
N LEU A 77 -3.30 -1.07 1.11
CA LEU A 77 -2.28 -2.10 0.97
C LEU A 77 -1.38 -2.14 2.22
N GLU A 78 -1.03 -1.00 2.78
CA GLU A 78 -0.29 -0.89 4.04
C GLU A 78 -1.09 -1.55 5.19
N ASP A 79 -2.39 -1.24 5.30
CA ASP A 79 -3.29 -1.88 6.26
C ASP A 79 -3.38 -3.40 6.05
N GLU A 80 -3.39 -3.86 4.80
CA GLU A 80 -3.41 -5.28 4.47
C GLU A 80 -2.12 -5.98 4.88
N ILE A 81 -0.96 -5.34 4.64
CA ILE A 81 0.34 -5.82 5.10
C ILE A 81 0.38 -5.91 6.63
N GLU A 82 -0.05 -4.87 7.34
CA GLU A 82 -0.07 -4.85 8.81
C GLU A 82 -0.92 -6.00 9.38
N ARG A 83 -2.10 -6.24 8.80
CA ARG A 83 -2.96 -7.36 9.18
C ARG A 83 -2.26 -8.70 8.97
N TYR A 84 -1.58 -8.88 7.83
CA TYR A 84 -0.85 -10.12 7.54
C TYR A 84 0.32 -10.33 8.49
N GLU A 85 1.08 -9.28 8.80
CA GLU A 85 2.22 -9.33 9.72
C GLU A 85 1.76 -9.65 11.15
N THR A 86 0.69 -9.00 11.61
CA THR A 86 0.08 -9.30 12.92
C THR A 86 -0.37 -10.76 12.99
N ALA A 87 -1.10 -11.24 11.99
CA ALA A 87 -1.54 -12.62 11.94
C ALA A 87 -0.36 -13.61 11.87
N ARG A 88 0.70 -13.26 11.15
CA ARG A 88 1.94 -14.05 11.09
C ARG A 88 2.62 -14.11 12.46
N MET A 89 2.76 -12.98 13.15
CA MET A 89 3.34 -12.94 14.49
C MET A 89 2.55 -13.81 15.46
N VAL A 90 1.21 -13.77 15.43
CA VAL A 90 0.35 -14.64 16.26
C VAL A 90 0.57 -16.11 15.91
N ARG A 91 0.62 -16.47 14.62
CA ARG A 91 0.88 -17.86 14.21
C ARG A 91 2.25 -18.36 14.65
N GLU A 92 3.30 -17.56 14.47
CA GLU A 92 4.66 -17.90 14.93
C GLU A 92 4.73 -18.01 16.45
N ARG A 93 3.94 -17.19 17.16
CA ARG A 93 3.77 -17.22 18.60
C ARG A 93 3.11 -18.52 19.09
N ASP A 94 2.07 -18.99 18.42
CA ASP A 94 1.41 -20.27 18.72
C ASP A 94 2.30 -21.47 18.38
N HIS A 95 3.04 -21.40 17.26
CA HIS A 95 3.92 -22.48 16.81
C HIS A 95 5.09 -22.78 17.75
N LYS A 96 5.50 -21.80 18.58
CA LYS A 96 6.60 -21.97 19.53
C LYS A 96 6.20 -22.73 20.80
N GLY A 97 4.93 -23.13 20.96
CA GLY A 97 4.47 -24.03 22.02
C GLY A 97 4.71 -23.52 23.45
N LYS A 98 4.97 -22.21 23.62
CA LYS A 98 5.20 -21.62 24.94
C LYS A 98 3.88 -21.28 25.61
N VAL A 99 3.76 -21.61 26.90
CA VAL A 99 2.67 -21.13 27.75
C VAL A 99 2.79 -19.62 27.88
N TRP A 100 1.75 -18.91 27.47
CA TRP A 100 1.68 -17.46 27.55
C TRP A 100 1.33 -17.06 28.97
N LEU A 101 2.27 -16.40 29.64
CA LEU A 101 2.03 -15.76 30.93
C LEU A 101 1.64 -14.30 30.66
N SER A 102 0.55 -13.85 31.26
CA SER A 102 0.20 -12.43 31.35
C SER A 102 1.29 -11.65 32.10
N GLY A 103 1.25 -10.31 32.02
CA GLY A 103 2.22 -9.45 32.71
C GLY A 103 2.29 -9.72 34.23
N GLY A 104 1.15 -10.01 34.86
CA GLY A 104 1.11 -10.41 36.27
C GLY A 104 1.74 -11.77 36.51
N GLU A 105 1.41 -12.77 35.70
CA GLU A 105 1.98 -14.12 35.83
C GLU A 105 3.49 -14.16 35.54
N LEU A 106 3.99 -13.28 34.66
CA LEU A 106 5.42 -13.06 34.44
C LEU A 106 6.09 -12.44 35.66
N ALA A 107 5.47 -11.43 36.27
CA ALA A 107 5.98 -10.81 37.49
C ALA A 107 6.04 -11.82 38.64
N ASP A 108 4.98 -12.60 38.84
CA ASP A 108 4.90 -13.63 39.88
C ASP A 108 5.91 -14.77 39.65
N SER A 109 6.14 -15.16 38.38
CA SER A 109 7.13 -16.17 38.04
C SER A 109 8.56 -15.65 38.22
N ALA A 110 8.81 -14.38 37.89
CA ALA A 110 10.10 -13.74 38.10
C ALA A 110 10.40 -13.57 39.60
N MET A 111 9.41 -13.17 40.40
CA MET A 111 9.55 -13.05 41.85
C MET A 111 9.82 -14.40 42.52
N ARG A 112 9.11 -15.47 42.10
CA ARG A 112 9.40 -16.84 42.57
C ARG A 112 10.83 -17.28 42.26
N LEU A 113 11.32 -17.02 41.05
CA LEU A 113 12.71 -17.33 40.68
C LEU A 113 13.74 -16.54 41.52
N ILE A 114 13.41 -15.29 41.88
CA ILE A 114 14.28 -14.46 42.73
C ILE A 114 14.31 -15.02 44.16
N ASP A 115 13.16 -15.38 44.73
CA ASP A 115 13.07 -15.93 46.08
C ASP A 115 13.74 -17.31 46.17
N GLU A 116 13.54 -18.18 45.19
CA GLU A 116 14.26 -19.47 45.07
C GLU A 116 15.78 -19.28 45.03
N ARG A 117 16.25 -18.25 44.31
CA ARG A 117 17.68 -17.94 44.23
C ARG A 117 18.23 -17.29 45.50
N MET A 118 17.39 -16.62 46.27
CA MET A 118 17.76 -16.01 47.55
C MET A 118 17.51 -16.91 48.76
N GLY A 119 17.00 -18.14 48.55
CA GLY A 119 16.78 -19.13 49.60
C GLY A 119 15.73 -18.70 50.63
N ARG A 120 14.69 -17.98 50.19
CA ARG A 120 13.52 -17.60 51.00
C ARG A 120 12.28 -18.32 50.52
#